data_AF-A0A846PKT9-F1
#
_entry.id   AF-A0A846PKT9-F1
#
_cell.length_a   1.000
_cell.length_b   1.000
_cell.length_c   1.000
_cell.angle_alpha   90.00
_cell.angle_beta   90.00
_cell.angle_gamma   90.00
#
_symmetry.space_group_name_H-M   'P 1'
#
loop_
_entity.id
_entity.type
_entity.pdbx_description
1 polymer ?
#
loop_
_entity_poly.entity_id
_entity_poly.type
_entity_poly.pdbx_seq_one_letter_code
_entity_poly.pdbx_strand_id
1 'polypeptide(L)'
;MADEDLVMVIEKPHFTVKLHSSLLEVDLESGVKKELEDVLEASPALRENLGFLFQTIIPLDVPLRDIESIDIDEKSQVKIIIPLRRDIVIPLDSKESKRLVEKMNELIPIEKQRYVKVLKEAEKVQRMREHMVS
;
A
#
# COMPACT_ATOMS: atom_id res chain seq x y z
N MET A 1 15.15 11.59 -1.22
CA MET A 1 15.21 10.56 -0.17
C MET A 1 14.17 9.52 -0.54
N ALA A 2 14.51 8.53 -1.36
CA ALA A 2 13.54 7.54 -1.85
C ALA A 2 14.20 6.17 -2.08
N ASP A 3 15.46 6.14 -2.55
CA ASP A 3 16.15 4.88 -2.85
C ASP A 3 16.71 4.12 -1.64
N GLU A 4 17.09 4.79 -0.54
CA GLU A 4 17.73 4.11 0.60
C GLU A 4 16.78 3.20 1.41
N ASP A 5 15.48 3.38 1.24
CA ASP A 5 14.43 2.63 1.96
C ASP A 5 13.68 1.63 1.07
N LEU A 6 14.08 1.49 -0.20
CA LEU A 6 13.41 0.61 -1.17
C LEU A 6 13.74 -0.86 -0.89
N VAL A 7 12.72 -1.65 -0.59
CA VAL A 7 12.83 -3.07 -0.23
C VAL A 7 12.57 -3.97 -1.43
N MET A 8 11.62 -3.60 -2.30
CA MET A 8 11.23 -4.42 -3.44
C MET A 8 10.59 -3.57 -4.54
N VAL A 9 10.82 -3.96 -5.80
CA VAL A 9 10.16 -3.39 -6.98
C VAL A 9 9.58 -4.52 -7.82
N ILE A 10 8.36 -4.31 -8.33
CA ILE A 10 7.68 -5.20 -9.27
C ILE A 10 7.22 -4.35 -10.44
N GLU A 11 7.85 -4.53 -11.59
CA GLU A 11 7.51 -3.80 -12.81
C GLU A 11 6.46 -4.58 -13.60
N LYS A 12 5.37 -3.91 -13.99
CA LYS A 12 4.35 -4.43 -14.89
C LYS A 12 4.18 -3.48 -16.08
N PRO A 13 3.64 -3.96 -17.21
CA PRO A 13 3.52 -3.15 -18.43
C PRO A 13 2.75 -1.83 -18.29
N HIS A 14 1.96 -1.66 -17.24
CA HIS A 14 1.03 -0.54 -17.07
C HIS A 14 1.16 0.13 -15.69
N PHE A 15 1.91 -0.50 -14.77
CA PHE A 15 2.10 0.00 -13.42
C PHE A 15 3.36 -0.61 -12.80
N THR A 16 3.91 0.05 -11.79
CA THR A 16 5.04 -0.46 -10.99
C THR A 16 4.64 -0.49 -9.54
N VAL A 17 4.98 -1.55 -8.81
CA VAL A 17 4.78 -1.62 -7.36
C VAL A 17 6.14 -1.49 -6.69
N LYS A 18 6.29 -0.50 -5.82
CA LYS A 18 7.47 -0.27 -4.99
C LYS A 18 7.10 -0.44 -3.53
N LEU A 19 7.77 -1.36 -2.86
CA LEU A 19 7.68 -1.52 -1.42
C LEU A 19 8.90 -0.88 -0.78
N HIS A 20 8.67 0.15 0.02
CA HIS A 20 9.65 0.76 0.91
C HIS A 20 9.51 0.23 2.34
N SER A 21 10.48 0.57 3.19
CA SER A 21 10.49 0.17 4.60
C SER A 21 9.24 0.60 5.39
N SER A 22 8.62 1.73 5.00
CA SER A 22 7.42 2.29 5.66
C SER A 22 6.26 2.62 4.71
N LEU A 23 6.41 2.42 3.40
CA LEU A 23 5.45 2.86 2.38
C LEU A 23 5.27 1.79 1.30
N LEU A 24 4.04 1.55 0.87
CA LEU A 24 3.74 0.88 -0.39
C LEU A 24 3.37 1.93 -1.41
N GLU A 25 4.11 2.00 -2.50
CA GLU A 25 3.86 2.88 -3.65
C GLU A 25 3.49 1.99 -4.84
N VAL A 26 2.44 2.37 -5.55
CA VAL A 26 2.10 1.84 -6.85
C VAL A 26 2.25 3.02 -7.79
N ASP A 27 2.88 2.88 -8.96
CA ASP A 27 2.99 3.94 -9.96
C ASP A 27 2.25 3.50 -11.21
N LEU A 28 1.53 4.39 -11.87
CA LEU A 28 0.93 4.12 -13.18
C LEU A 28 1.80 4.73 -14.26
N GLU A 29 2.01 4.00 -15.36
CA GLU A 29 2.67 4.60 -16.51
C GLU A 29 1.78 5.70 -17.12
N SER A 30 2.40 6.80 -17.52
CA SER A 30 1.70 7.96 -18.05
C SER A 30 0.98 7.62 -19.37
N GLY A 31 -0.33 7.88 -19.45
CA GLY A 31 -1.12 7.66 -20.66
C GLY A 31 -1.86 6.32 -20.72
N VAL A 32 -1.63 5.42 -19.76
CA VAL A 32 -2.18 4.06 -19.77
C VAL A 32 -3.58 3.98 -19.17
N LYS A 33 -4.14 5.08 -18.67
CA LYS A 33 -5.49 5.13 -18.10
C LYS A 33 -6.54 4.51 -19.03
N LYS A 34 -6.46 4.82 -20.33
CA LYS A 34 -7.42 4.35 -21.34
C LYS A 34 -7.21 2.88 -21.70
N GLU A 35 -5.95 2.43 -21.82
CA GLU A 35 -5.64 1.01 -22.07
C GLU A 35 -5.99 0.14 -20.86
N LEU A 36 -5.81 0.66 -19.64
CA LEU A 36 -6.30 0.03 -18.42
C LEU A 36 -7.83 -0.03 -18.43
N GLU A 37 -8.54 1.07 -18.72
CA GLU A 37 -10.01 1.04 -18.89
C GLU A 37 -10.45 -0.02 -19.90
N ASP A 38 -9.78 -0.13 -21.05
CA ASP A 38 -10.08 -1.14 -22.09
C ASP A 38 -9.80 -2.58 -21.60
N VAL A 39 -8.72 -2.81 -20.85
CA VAL A 39 -8.39 -4.13 -20.24
C VAL A 39 -9.40 -4.50 -19.14
N LEU A 40 -9.91 -3.50 -18.41
CA LEU A 40 -10.97 -3.68 -17.42
C LEU A 40 -12.31 -4.01 -18.06
N GLU A 41 -12.63 -3.39 -19.20
CA GLU A 41 -13.81 -3.74 -19.98
C GLU A 41 -13.71 -5.14 -20.60
N ALA A 42 -12.52 -5.52 -21.06
CA ALA A 42 -12.27 -6.83 -21.68
C ALA A 42 -12.28 -8.00 -20.69
N SER A 43 -12.05 -7.76 -19.39
CA SER A 43 -12.02 -8.81 -18.36
C SER A 43 -13.00 -8.51 -17.22
N PRO A 44 -14.15 -9.22 -17.14
CA PRO A 44 -15.13 -9.06 -16.07
C PRO A 44 -14.54 -9.25 -14.67
N ALA A 45 -13.58 -10.17 -14.54
CA ALA A 45 -12.89 -10.43 -13.27
C ALA A 45 -12.00 -9.26 -12.82
N LEU A 46 -11.44 -8.49 -13.76
CA LEU A 46 -10.70 -7.26 -13.49
C LEU A 46 -11.66 -6.07 -13.32
N ARG A 47 -12.81 -6.03 -14.00
CA ARG A 47 -13.84 -5.00 -13.76
C ARG A 47 -14.37 -5.00 -12.33
N GLU A 48 -14.58 -6.17 -11.73
CA GLU A 48 -15.01 -6.31 -10.34
C GLU A 48 -13.93 -5.89 -9.33
N ASN A 49 -12.66 -6.16 -9.65
CA ASN A 49 -11.55 -6.03 -8.70
C ASN A 49 -10.71 -4.74 -8.87
N LEU A 50 -10.39 -4.39 -10.12
CA LEU A 50 -9.66 -3.18 -10.50
C LEU A 50 -10.58 -2.04 -10.93
N GLY A 51 -11.80 -2.30 -11.43
CA GLY A 51 -12.79 -1.23 -11.66
C GLY A 51 -13.07 -0.42 -10.38
N PHE A 52 -12.81 -1.01 -9.22
CA PHE A 52 -12.87 -0.36 -7.90
C PHE A 52 -11.62 0.47 -7.55
N LEU A 53 -10.42 0.07 -7.98
CA LEU A 53 -9.21 0.90 -7.85
C LEU A 53 -9.32 2.22 -8.62
N PHE A 54 -10.05 2.22 -9.74
CA PHE A 54 -10.12 3.37 -10.65
C PHE A 54 -11.38 4.24 -10.53
N GLN A 55 -12.40 3.84 -9.75
CA GLN A 55 -13.52 4.72 -9.40
C GLN A 55 -13.13 5.83 -8.40
N THR A 56 -12.02 5.66 -7.68
CA THR A 56 -11.50 6.65 -6.74
C THR A 56 -10.02 6.90 -7.03
N ILE A 57 -9.76 7.99 -7.74
CA ILE A 57 -8.44 8.56 -7.95
C ILE A 57 -7.89 9.05 -6.58
N ILE A 58 -7.45 8.17 -5.67
CA ILE A 58 -6.79 8.52 -4.39
C ILE A 58 -5.95 7.33 -3.86
N PRO A 59 -4.87 7.62 -3.12
CA PRO A 59 -3.51 7.73 -3.61
C PRO A 59 -2.85 6.36 -3.86
N LEU A 60 -1.91 6.38 -4.79
CA LEU A 60 -1.02 5.29 -5.16
C LEU A 60 -0.03 4.91 -4.03
N ASP A 61 0.05 5.73 -2.97
CA ASP A 61 0.98 5.58 -1.84
C ASP A 61 0.23 5.30 -0.52
N VAL A 62 0.56 4.20 0.14
CA VAL A 62 -0.06 3.72 1.38
C VAL A 62 1.01 3.51 2.45
N PRO A 63 0.97 4.25 3.58
CA PRO A 63 1.84 3.98 4.71
C PRO A 63 1.56 2.60 5.31
N LEU A 64 2.60 1.80 5.56
CA LEU A 64 2.43 0.44 6.07
C LEU A 64 1.75 0.40 7.46
N ARG A 65 1.92 1.44 8.27
CA ARG A 65 1.25 1.58 9.57
C ARG A 65 -0.28 1.64 9.47
N ASP A 66 -0.80 2.12 8.34
CA ASP A 66 -2.23 2.35 8.14
C ASP A 66 -2.92 1.08 7.59
N ILE A 67 -2.16 0.07 7.16
CA ILE A 67 -2.69 -1.20 6.66
C ILE A 67 -3.13 -2.08 7.83
N GLU A 68 -4.36 -2.60 7.78
CA GLU A 68 -4.88 -3.56 8.78
C GLU A 68 -4.26 -4.93 8.57
N SER A 69 -4.44 -5.47 7.36
CA SER A 69 -3.98 -6.79 6.95
C SER A 69 -3.76 -6.86 5.44
N ILE A 70 -3.04 -7.88 5.02
CA ILE A 70 -2.76 -8.19 3.63
C ILE A 70 -2.88 -9.69 3.40
N ASP A 71 -3.54 -10.08 2.30
CA ASP A 71 -3.77 -11.48 1.95
C ASP A 71 -3.76 -11.68 0.42
N ILE A 72 -3.80 -12.92 -0.01
CA ILE A 72 -4.01 -13.34 -1.40
C ILE A 72 -5.48 -13.74 -1.55
N ASP A 73 -6.18 -13.14 -2.50
CA ASP A 73 -7.58 -13.48 -2.78
C ASP A 73 -7.73 -14.82 -3.53
N GLU A 74 -8.97 -15.25 -3.72
CA GLU A 74 -9.31 -16.48 -4.45
C GLU A 74 -8.86 -16.46 -5.92
N LYS A 75 -8.62 -15.27 -6.47
CA LYS A 75 -8.12 -15.03 -7.84
C LYS A 75 -6.58 -14.90 -7.88
N SER A 76 -5.88 -15.22 -6.79
CA SER A 76 -4.41 -15.10 -6.64
C SER A 76 -3.85 -13.67 -6.69
N GLN A 77 -4.70 -12.66 -6.45
CA GLN A 77 -4.34 -11.25 -6.43
C GLN A 77 -4.03 -10.80 -5.01
N VAL A 78 -3.22 -9.75 -4.85
CA VAL A 78 -2.90 -9.21 -3.53
C VAL A 78 -4.01 -8.29 -3.08
N LYS A 79 -4.63 -8.60 -1.94
CA LYS A 79 -5.66 -7.78 -1.31
C LYS A 79 -5.10 -7.11 -0.06
N ILE A 80 -5.24 -5.80 0.03
CA ILE A 80 -4.77 -4.96 1.14
C ILE A 80 -6.00 -4.33 1.79
N ILE A 81 -6.16 -4.59 3.09
CA ILE A 81 -7.27 -4.06 3.89
C ILE A 81 -6.76 -2.85 4.66
N ILE A 82 -7.45 -1.71 4.50
CA ILE A 82 -7.09 -0.45 5.15
C ILE A 82 -8.32 0.05 5.92
N PRO A 83 -8.23 0.23 7.26
CA PRO A 83 -9.37 0.69 8.04
C PRO A 83 -9.87 2.04 7.54
N LEU A 84 -11.20 2.21 7.53
CA LEU A 84 -11.86 3.47 7.16
C LEU A 84 -11.60 3.92 5.71
N ARG A 85 -11.01 3.05 4.89
CA ARG A 85 -10.77 3.26 3.46
C ARG A 85 -11.26 2.04 2.68
N ARG A 86 -11.29 2.20 1.36
CA ARG A 86 -11.59 1.11 0.43
C ARG A 86 -10.38 0.18 0.33
N ASP A 87 -10.62 -1.13 0.33
CA ASP A 87 -9.60 -2.15 0.11
C ASP A 87 -8.91 -1.95 -1.25
N ILE A 88 -7.62 -2.31 -1.33
CA ILE A 88 -6.83 -2.24 -2.56
C ILE A 88 -6.56 -3.65 -3.05
N VAL A 89 -6.75 -3.90 -4.35
CA VAL A 89 -6.43 -5.18 -4.99
C VAL A 89 -5.38 -4.98 -6.07
N ILE A 90 -4.18 -5.54 -5.90
CA ILE A 90 -3.09 -5.43 -6.87
C ILE A 90 -3.00 -6.72 -7.70
N PRO A 91 -3.19 -6.65 -9.03
CA PRO A 91 -3.16 -7.82 -9.90
C PRO A 91 -1.71 -8.21 -10.21
N LEU A 92 -1.14 -9.08 -9.38
CA LEU A 92 0.20 -9.63 -9.58
C LEU A 92 0.14 -11.12 -9.93
N ASP A 93 1.23 -11.65 -10.48
CA ASP A 93 1.33 -13.08 -10.72
C ASP A 93 1.48 -13.82 -9.39
N SER A 94 1.03 -15.07 -9.29
CA SER A 94 0.99 -15.83 -8.02
C SER A 94 2.32 -15.82 -7.23
N LYS A 95 3.47 -15.87 -7.93
CA LYS A 95 4.79 -15.82 -7.31
C LYS A 95 5.11 -14.44 -6.73
N GLU A 96 4.75 -13.38 -7.43
CA GLU A 96 4.94 -12.00 -6.99
C GLU A 96 3.99 -11.65 -5.86
N SER A 97 2.72 -12.07 -5.95
CA SER A 97 1.73 -11.91 -4.89
C SER A 97 2.23 -12.48 -3.56
N LYS A 98 2.74 -13.72 -3.58
CA LYS A 98 3.31 -14.38 -2.40
C LYS A 98 4.50 -13.60 -1.82
N ARG A 99 5.44 -13.18 -2.67
CA ARG A 99 6.61 -12.40 -2.23
C ARG A 99 6.22 -11.06 -1.62
N LEU A 100 5.27 -10.35 -2.22
CA LEU A 100 4.81 -9.05 -1.71
C LEU A 100 4.12 -9.21 -0.36
N VAL A 101 3.21 -10.17 -0.24
CA VAL A 101 2.48 -10.47 1.00
C VAL A 101 3.42 -10.88 2.12
N GLU A 102 4.40 -11.74 1.84
CA GLU A 102 5.41 -12.16 2.81
C GLU A 102 6.21 -10.96 3.35
N LYS A 103 6.72 -10.11 2.44
CA LYS A 103 7.50 -8.93 2.83
C LYS A 103 6.67 -7.88 3.57
N MET A 104 5.43 -7.65 3.15
CA MET A 104 4.55 -6.71 3.85
C MET A 104 4.15 -7.20 5.23
N ASN A 105 3.89 -8.50 5.41
CA ASN A 105 3.62 -9.08 6.73
C ASN A 105 4.83 -8.99 7.68
N GLU A 106 6.05 -8.95 7.15
CA GLU A 106 7.27 -8.68 7.93
C GLU A 106 7.35 -7.20 8.34
N LEU A 107 7.08 -6.26 7.43
CA LEU A 107 7.31 -4.82 7.64
C LEU A 107 6.17 -4.11 8.38
N ILE A 108 4.91 -4.46 8.13
CA ILE A 108 3.73 -3.79 8.74
C ILE A 108 3.82 -3.79 10.28
N PRO A 109 4.09 -4.91 10.96
CA PRO A 109 4.21 -4.91 12.42
C PRO A 109 5.35 -4.04 12.93
N ILE A 110 6.49 -4.01 12.22
CA ILE A 110 7.66 -3.20 12.57
C ILE A 110 7.30 -1.72 12.51
N GLU A 111 6.67 -1.29 11.42
CA GLU A 111 6.30 0.10 11.22
C GLU A 111 5.21 0.56 12.20
N LYS A 112 4.22 -0.29 12.51
CA LYS A 112 3.23 -0.02 13.56
C LYS A 112 3.89 0.18 14.93
N GLN A 113 4.87 -0.67 15.30
CA GLN A 113 5.61 -0.51 16.55
C GLN A 113 6.44 0.77 16.58
N ARG A 114 7.09 1.11 15.46
CA ARG A 114 7.85 2.36 15.32
C ARG A 114 6.94 3.57 15.54
N TYR A 115 5.77 3.59 14.91
CA TYR A 115 4.80 4.67 15.04
C TYR A 115 4.31 4.84 16.50
N VAL A 116 4.00 3.75 17.20
CA VAL A 116 3.61 3.81 18.62
C VAL A 116 4.71 4.39 19.51
N LYS A 117 6.00 4.09 19.23
CA LYS A 117 7.12 4.69 19.98
C LYS A 117 7.19 6.19 19.77
N VAL A 118 7.08 6.64 18.51
CA VAL A 118 7.09 8.07 18.14
C VAL A 118 5.96 8.82 18.85
N LEU A 119 4.75 8.27 18.87
CA LEU A 119 3.61 8.89 19.57
C LEU A 119 3.87 9.05 21.07
N LYS A 120 4.40 8.02 21.74
CA LYS A 120 4.74 8.08 23.16
C LYS A 120 5.80 9.13 23.48
N GLU A 121 6.78 9.30 22.60
CA GLU A 121 7.82 10.31 22.76
C GLU A 121 7.25 11.72 22.56
N ALA A 122 6.42 11.92 21.54
CA ALA A 122 5.75 13.19 21.30
C ALA A 122 4.86 13.61 22.48
N GLU A 123 4.07 12.69 23.04
CA GLU A 123 3.25 12.94 24.24
C GLU A 123 4.09 13.36 25.45
N LYS A 124 5.24 12.70 25.69
CA LYS A 124 6.14 13.06 26.79
C LYS A 124 6.68 14.48 26.63
N VAL A 125 7.13 14.82 25.42
CA VAL A 125 7.64 16.17 25.10
C VAL A 125 6.54 17.21 25.31
N GLN A 126 5.32 16.92 24.88
CA GLN A 126 4.20 17.84 25.02
C GLN A 126 3.84 18.09 26.49
N ARG A 127 3.75 17.02 27.31
CA ARG A 127 3.53 17.17 28.76
C ARG A 127 4.63 17.97 29.45
N MET A 128 5.89 17.76 29.08
CA MET A 128 7.00 18.55 29.64
C MET A 128 6.88 20.03 29.28
N ARG A 129 6.47 20.35 28.04
CA ARG A 129 6.22 21.74 27.62
C ARG A 129 5.06 22.37 28.39
N GLU A 130 3.96 21.67 28.57
CA GLU A 130 2.80 22.15 29.34
C GLU A 130 3.17 22.44 30.81
N HIS A 131 4.00 21.59 31.42
CA HIS A 131 4.52 21.79 32.77
C HIS A 131 5.56 22.91 32.91
N MET A 132 6.23 23.34 31.83
CA MET A 132 7.20 24.45 31.85
C MET A 132 6.55 25.82 31.58
N VAL A 133 5.32 25.84 31.07
CA VAL A 133 4.57 27.06 30.72
C VAL A 133 3.49 27.38 31.77
N SER A 134 3.22 26.46 32.70
CA SER A 134 2.33 26.65 33.86
C SER A 134 3.12 27.07 35.10
#